data_AF-A0A7S8D0X6-F1
#
_entry.id   AF-A0A7S8D0X6-F1
#
_cell.length_a   1.000
_cell.length_b   1.000
_cell.length_c   1.000
_cell.angle_alpha   90.00
_cell.angle_beta   90.00
_cell.angle_gamma   90.00
#
_symmetry.space_group_name_H-M   'P 1'
#
loop_
_entity.id
_entity.type
_entity.pdbx_description
1 polymer ?
#
loop_
_entity_poly.entity_id
_entity_poly.type
_entity_poly.pdbx_seq_one_letter_code
_entity_poly.pdbx_strand_id
1 'polypeptide(L)'
;MPKGQSKVPEQLSACGLLGPDILLTHGNGTTPEQASLLTSSGTYIVSTPDAEILMASGADPLAFREDLPLTCLGADCHSCGPVNMMHQM
;
A
#
# COMPACT_ATOMS: atom_id res chain seq x y z
N MET A 1 -9.33 -13.03 13.09
CA MET A 1 -9.11 -12.10 11.96
C MET A 1 -10.45 -11.62 11.44
N PRO A 2 -10.62 -10.33 11.10
CA PRO A 2 -11.85 -9.84 10.51
C PRO A 2 -12.14 -10.54 9.17
N LYS A 3 -13.42 -10.77 8.86
CA LYS A 3 -13.80 -11.22 7.50
C LYS A 3 -13.39 -10.13 6.49
N GLY A 4 -12.69 -10.51 5.43
CA GLY A 4 -12.29 -9.60 4.35
C GLY A 4 -10.84 -9.11 4.39
N GLN A 5 -10.07 -9.44 5.43
CA GLN A 5 -8.64 -9.11 5.46
C GLN A 5 -7.87 -9.88 4.39
N SER A 6 -7.15 -9.16 3.53
CA SER A 6 -6.25 -9.76 2.55
C SER A 6 -5.11 -10.50 3.23
N LYS A 7 -4.67 -11.63 2.65
CA LYS A 7 -3.49 -12.40 3.08
C LYS A 7 -2.30 -12.27 2.11
N VAL A 8 -2.38 -11.32 1.19
CA VAL A 8 -1.38 -11.13 0.14
C VAL A 8 0.03 -10.91 0.70
N PRO A 9 0.27 -10.07 1.73
CA PRO A 9 1.60 -9.89 2.30
C PRO A 9 2.22 -11.21 2.81
N GLU A 10 1.44 -12.01 3.53
CA GLU A 10 1.90 -13.30 4.07
C GLU A 10 2.16 -14.32 2.95
N GLN A 11 1.32 -14.32 1.91
CA GLN A 11 1.50 -15.20 0.74
C GLN A 11 2.75 -14.84 -0.05
N LEU A 12 3.02 -13.55 -0.29
CA LEU A 12 4.24 -13.09 -0.95
C LEU A 12 5.47 -13.43 -0.11
N SER A 13 5.40 -13.24 1.21
CA SER A 13 6.47 -13.62 2.14
C SER A 13 6.77 -15.12 2.08
N ALA A 14 5.73 -15.97 2.12
CA ALA A 14 5.88 -17.42 2.01
C ALA A 14 6.50 -17.87 0.69
N CYS A 15 6.33 -17.10 -0.38
CA CYS A 15 6.95 -17.34 -1.68
C CYS A 15 8.35 -16.72 -1.83
N GLY A 16 8.86 -16.00 -0.82
CA GLY A 16 10.14 -15.28 -0.91
C GLY A 16 10.12 -14.10 -1.89
N LEU A 17 8.94 -13.49 -2.09
CA LEU A 17 8.71 -12.41 -3.07
C LEU A 17 8.59 -11.02 -2.41
N LEU A 18 8.89 -10.90 -1.12
CA LEU A 18 9.04 -9.61 -0.46
C LEU A 18 10.51 -9.22 -0.40
N GLY A 19 10.80 -7.94 -0.56
CA GLY A 19 12.17 -7.45 -0.64
C GLY A 19 12.26 -5.95 -0.92
N PRO A 20 13.47 -5.38 -0.82
CA PRO A 20 13.73 -3.96 -1.05
C PRO A 20 13.53 -3.49 -2.50
N ASP A 21 13.39 -4.43 -3.43
CA ASP A 21 13.12 -4.22 -4.86
C ASP A 21 11.64 -4.33 -5.22
N ILE A 22 10.76 -4.52 -4.22
CA ILE A 22 9.33 -4.73 -4.41
C ILE A 22 8.55 -3.50 -3.97
N LEU A 23 7.63 -3.09 -4.84
CA LEU A 23 6.64 -2.05 -4.59
C LEU A 23 5.25 -2.68 -4.62
N LEU A 24 4.53 -2.60 -3.51
CA LEU A 24 3.12 -2.99 -3.43
C LEU A 24 2.25 -1.73 -3.55
N THR A 25 1.48 -1.63 -4.62
CA THR A 25 0.58 -0.50 -4.84
C THR A 25 -0.68 -0.65 -3.98
N HIS A 26 -1.19 0.48 -3.50
CA HIS A 26 -2.24 0.57 -2.48
C HIS A 26 -1.75 0.05 -1.13
N GLY A 27 -2.50 -0.84 -0.46
CA GLY A 27 -2.19 -1.34 0.88
C GLY A 27 -3.16 -0.87 1.96
N ASN A 28 -4.28 -0.25 1.60
CA ASN A 28 -5.31 0.15 2.56
C ASN A 28 -5.82 -1.09 3.30
N GLY A 29 -6.08 -0.95 4.60
CA GLY A 29 -6.47 -2.07 5.46
C GLY A 29 -5.33 -3.01 5.86
N THR A 30 -4.06 -2.73 5.52
CA THR A 30 -2.88 -3.43 6.08
C THR A 30 -2.96 -3.47 7.61
N THR A 31 -2.89 -4.66 8.21
CA THR A 31 -2.87 -4.79 9.68
C THR A 31 -1.51 -4.40 10.27
N PRO A 32 -1.39 -4.13 11.58
CA PRO A 32 -0.09 -3.86 12.21
C PRO A 32 0.93 -5.00 12.02
N GLU A 33 0.48 -6.26 12.02
CA GLU A 33 1.35 -7.42 11.77
C GLU A 33 1.85 -7.45 10.33
N GLN A 34 0.98 -7.12 9.37
CA GLN A 34 1.36 -7.01 7.96
C GLN A 34 2.29 -5.82 7.73
N ALA A 35 2.05 -4.68 8.38
CA ALA A 35 2.92 -3.51 8.34
C ALA A 35 4.34 -3.84 8.83
N SER A 36 4.44 -4.57 9.95
CA SER A 36 5.71 -5.06 10.49
C SER A 36 6.41 -6.03 9.54
N LEU A 37 5.67 -6.99 8.94
CA LEU A 37 6.20 -7.92 7.95
C LEU A 37 6.76 -7.20 6.72
N LEU A 38 5.98 -6.26 6.15
CA LEU A 38 6.39 -5.50 4.96
C LEU A 38 7.62 -4.64 5.26
N THR A 39 7.61 -3.92 6.39
CA THR A 39 8.73 -3.06 6.81
C THR A 39 10.00 -3.89 7.04
N SER A 40 9.91 -5.01 7.76
CA SER A 40 11.07 -5.87 8.04
C SER A 40 11.65 -6.54 6.78
N SER A 41 10.82 -6.75 5.75
CA SER A 41 11.28 -7.24 4.45
C SER A 41 11.92 -6.16 3.57
N GLY A 42 11.81 -4.88 3.95
CA GLY A 42 12.23 -3.75 3.12
C GLY A 42 11.27 -3.41 1.98
N THR A 43 10.10 -4.05 1.92
CA THR A 43 9.11 -3.82 0.86
C THR A 43 8.48 -2.45 1.00
N TYR A 44 8.42 -1.71 -0.11
CA TYR A 44 7.77 -0.40 -0.14
C TYR A 44 6.29 -0.52 -0.47
N ILE A 45 5.51 0.39 0.10
CA ILE A 45 4.10 0.57 -0.20
C ILE A 45 3.94 1.86 -1.01
N VAL A 46 3.17 1.80 -2.09
CA VAL A 46 2.87 2.95 -2.96
C VAL A 46 1.46 3.42 -2.68
N SER A 47 1.32 4.57 -2.01
CA SER A 47 0.04 5.24 -1.85
C SER A 47 -0.35 5.92 -3.16
N THR A 48 -1.60 5.74 -3.55
CA THR A 48 -2.22 6.25 -4.78
C THR A 48 -3.50 7.03 -4.42
N PRO A 49 -3.38 8.23 -3.82
CA PRO A 49 -4.48 8.88 -3.13
C PRO A 49 -5.78 8.99 -3.93
N ASP A 50 -5.72 9.47 -5.18
CA ASP A 50 -6.91 9.62 -6.01
C ASP A 50 -7.64 8.29 -6.25
N ALA A 51 -6.88 7.25 -6.62
CA ALA A 51 -7.43 5.94 -6.89
C ALA A 51 -8.03 5.31 -5.62
N GLU A 52 -7.33 5.41 -4.50
CA GLU A 52 -7.77 4.87 -3.21
C GLU A 52 -9.05 5.55 -2.72
N ILE A 53 -9.15 6.88 -2.88
CA ILE A 53 -10.35 7.66 -2.55
C ILE A 53 -11.50 7.27 -3.48
N LEU A 54 -11.26 7.22 -4.79
CA LEU A 54 -12.28 6.87 -5.78
C LEU A 54 -12.85 5.46 -5.57
N MET A 55 -12.00 4.50 -5.19
CA MET A 55 -12.38 3.12 -4.94
C MET A 55 -12.95 2.87 -3.53
N ALA A 56 -12.96 3.88 -2.66
CA ALA A 56 -13.31 3.74 -1.25
C ALA A 56 -12.50 2.64 -0.54
N SER A 57 -11.19 2.56 -0.84
CA SER A 57 -10.31 1.44 -0.43
C SER A 57 -10.02 1.36 1.07
N GLY A 58 -10.35 2.37 1.87
CA GLY A 58 -10.20 2.31 3.32
C GLY A 58 -10.47 3.63 4.03
N ALA A 59 -10.56 3.58 5.37
CA ALA A 59 -10.83 4.74 6.21
C ALA A 59 -9.59 5.63 6.43
N ASP A 60 -8.40 5.01 6.50
CA ASP A 60 -7.15 5.72 6.77
C ASP A 60 -6.34 5.87 5.48
N PRO A 61 -6.04 7.10 5.04
CA PRO A 61 -5.17 7.32 3.89
C PRO A 61 -3.76 6.80 4.19
N LEU A 62 -3.23 5.95 3.31
CA LEU A 62 -1.94 5.28 3.50
C LEU A 62 -0.79 6.24 3.71
N ALA A 63 -0.78 7.36 2.98
CA ALA A 63 0.25 8.38 3.05
C ALA A 63 0.46 8.98 4.46
N PHE A 64 -0.51 8.83 5.37
CA PHE A 64 -0.43 9.35 6.74
C PHE A 64 -0.21 8.27 7.81
N ARG A 65 0.01 7.01 7.42
CA ARG A 65 0.25 5.92 8.36
C ARG A 65 1.71 5.89 8.82
N GLU A 66 1.94 6.15 10.11
CA GLU A 66 3.28 6.13 10.71
C GLU A 66 3.85 4.72 10.87
N ASP A 67 3.00 3.68 10.89
CA ASP A 67 3.42 2.28 11.01
C ASP A 67 3.92 1.68 9.68
N LEU A 68 3.89 2.46 8.59
CA LEU A 68 4.36 2.10 7.26
C LEU A 68 5.42 3.10 6.77
N PRO A 69 6.65 3.05 7.34
CA PRO A 69 7.68 4.05 7.07
C PRO A 69 8.27 3.96 5.65
N LEU A 70 8.15 2.81 4.98
CA LEU A 70 8.61 2.61 3.61
C LEU A 70 7.47 2.89 2.62
N THR A 71 7.04 4.15 2.57
CA THR A 71 5.93 4.58 1.72
C THR A 71 6.38 5.60 0.68
N CYS A 72 5.80 5.55 -0.51
CA CYS A 72 5.97 6.54 -1.56
C CYS A 72 4.63 6.84 -2.26
N LEU A 73 4.61 7.86 -3.12
CA LEU A 73 3.42 8.25 -3.88
C LEU A 73 3.43 7.64 -5.29
N GLY A 74 2.24 7.37 -5.83
CA GLY A 74 2.01 6.97 -7.23
C GLY A 74 0.67 7.49 -7.75
N ALA A 75 0.52 7.54 -9.08
CA ALA A 75 -0.72 8.01 -9.70
C ALA A 75 -1.69 6.88 -10.12
N ASP A 76 -1.26 5.62 -10.03
CA ASP A 76 -1.97 4.41 -10.47
C ASP A 76 -2.33 4.38 -11.97
N CYS A 77 -3.36 5.13 -12.38
CA CYS A 77 -4.01 5.00 -13.67
C CYS A 77 -4.56 6.32 -14.24
N HIS A 78 -4.80 6.40 -15.55
CA HIS A 78 -5.41 7.57 -16.19
C HIS A 78 -6.93 7.71 -15.93
N SER A 79 -7.61 6.63 -15.54
CA SER A 79 -9.06 6.62 -15.33
C SER A 79 -9.48 7.05 -13.92
N CYS A 80 -8.52 7.15 -12.99
CA CYS A 80 -8.77 7.42 -11.58
C CYS A 80 -8.45 8.86 -11.17
N GLY A 81 -7.70 9.61 -11.99
CA GLY A 81 -7.34 11.00 -11.72
C GLY A 81 -6.24 11.52 -12.66
N PRO A 82 -5.74 12.75 -12.42
CA PRO A 82 -4.58 13.28 -13.12
C PRO A 82 -3.31 12.45 -12.85
N VAL A 83 -2.60 12.05 -13.92
CA VAL A 83 -1.40 11.20 -13.83
C VAL A 83 -0.11 11.92 -13.44
N ASN A 84 -0.20 13.04 -12.73
CA ASN A 84 0.96 13.83 -12.34
C ASN A 84 1.17 13.78 -10.82
N MET A 85 2.43 13.69 -10.39
CA MET A 85 2.79 13.57 -8.98
C MET A 85 2.38 14.78 -8.15
N MET A 86 2.35 15.98 -8.74
CA MET A 86 1.93 17.20 -8.04
C MET A 86 0.48 17.15 -7.59
N HIS A 87 -0.36 16.36 -8.27
CA HIS A 87 -1.76 16.16 -7.90
C HIS A 87 -1.92 15.09 -6.81
N GLN A 88 -0.93 14.21 -6.64
CA GLN A 88 -0.94 13.16 -5.62
C GLN A 88 -0.31 13.62 -4.28
N MET A 89 0.25 14.83 -4.21
CA MET A 89 0.83 15.45 -3.00
C MET A 89 -0.19 16.31 -2.27
#